data_AF-A0A962KUP3-F1
#
_entry.id   AF-A0A962KUP3-F1
#
_cell.length_a   1.000
_cell.length_b   1.000
_cell.length_c   1.000
_cell.angle_alpha   90.00
_cell.angle_beta   90.00
_cell.angle_gamma   90.00
#
_symmetry.space_group_name_H-M   'P 1'
#
loop_
_entity.id
_entity.type
_entity.pdbx_description
1 polymer ?
#
loop_
_entity_poly.entity_id
_entity_poly.type
_entity_poly.pdbx_seq_one_letter_code
_entity_poly.pdbx_strand_id
1 'polypeptide(L)'
;MSKNNETNKNGSKSYLSKDSGVALREMIRITKALCDMADQEMQALVTNNMLPFAFLQMEKEKLVERYQLVADEFRKRLEDFRSSDPALIGQLEKLQNDLKEKSVANNAMVDQIRRRSLSSTMESLFVAQELGQRVEWPQKESDHAHVNGTGG
;
A
#
# COMPACT_ATOMS: atom_id res chain seq x y z
N MET A 1 4.60 -53.94 25.91
CA MET A 1 5.55 -53.00 25.26
C MET A 1 5.53 -53.23 23.76
N SER A 2 4.83 -52.40 23.00
CA SER A 2 5.06 -52.24 21.55
C SER A 2 4.89 -50.77 21.23
N LYS A 3 5.98 -50.17 20.76
CA LYS A 3 6.17 -48.74 20.56
C LYS A 3 5.57 -48.30 19.21
N ASN A 4 4.94 -47.14 19.26
CA ASN A 4 4.98 -46.04 18.29
C ASN A 4 4.88 -46.38 16.79
N ASN A 5 3.69 -46.15 16.23
CA ASN A 5 3.56 -45.72 14.85
C ASN A 5 3.25 -44.21 14.85
N GLU A 6 4.31 -43.40 14.87
CA GLU A 6 4.21 -41.95 14.67
C GLU A 6 3.71 -41.70 13.25
N THR A 7 2.44 -41.33 13.15
CA THR A 7 1.85 -40.83 11.90
C THR A 7 2.47 -39.47 11.61
N ASN A 8 3.44 -39.49 10.71
CA ASN A 8 4.00 -38.35 10.00
C ASN A 8 2.85 -37.53 9.36
N LYS A 9 2.34 -36.53 10.09
CA LYS A 9 1.40 -35.51 9.59
C LYS A 9 2.16 -34.32 9.02
N ASN A 10 2.98 -34.54 7.99
CA ASN A 10 3.31 -33.48 7.04
C ASN A 10 2.35 -33.59 5.85
N GLY A 11 1.07 -33.33 6.12
CA GLY A 11 0.10 -33.11 5.05
C GLY A 11 0.45 -31.76 4.41
N SER A 12 1.01 -31.79 3.20
CA SER A 12 1.19 -30.60 2.37
C SER A 12 -0.11 -29.81 2.36
N LYS A 13 -0.11 -28.66 3.03
CA LYS A 13 -1.30 -27.80 3.18
C LYS A 13 -1.68 -27.30 1.79
N SER A 14 -2.73 -27.86 1.18
CA SER A 14 -3.32 -27.34 -0.05
C SER A 14 -4.05 -26.04 0.30
N TYR A 15 -3.72 -24.96 -0.39
CA TYR A 15 -4.39 -23.67 -0.34
C TYR A 15 -5.56 -23.59 -1.33
N LEU A 16 -5.58 -24.48 -2.33
CA LEU A 16 -6.70 -24.67 -3.24
C LEU A 16 -7.46 -25.97 -2.97
N SER A 17 -8.75 -25.96 -3.27
CA SER A 17 -9.53 -27.19 -3.35
C SER A 17 -8.92 -28.19 -4.35
N LYS A 18 -9.13 -29.48 -4.11
CA LYS A 18 -8.72 -30.55 -5.05
C LYS A 18 -9.53 -30.50 -6.34
N ASP A 19 -10.80 -30.12 -6.25
CA ASP A 19 -11.68 -29.93 -7.41
C ASP A 19 -11.28 -28.66 -8.18
N SER A 20 -10.96 -28.80 -9.47
CA SER A 20 -10.44 -27.70 -10.29
C SER A 20 -11.47 -26.60 -10.52
N GLY A 21 -12.77 -26.93 -10.60
CA GLY A 21 -13.84 -25.93 -10.73
C GLY A 21 -14.04 -25.10 -9.46
N VAL A 22 -13.99 -25.75 -8.28
CA VAL A 22 -14.04 -25.05 -6.98
C VAL A 22 -12.79 -24.20 -6.78
N ALA A 23 -11.61 -24.74 -7.09
CA ALA A 23 -10.34 -24.03 -7.01
C ALA A 23 -10.30 -22.78 -7.90
N LEU A 24 -10.84 -22.84 -9.12
CA LEU A 24 -10.97 -21.67 -9.98
C LEU A 24 -11.91 -20.61 -9.40
N ARG A 25 -13.04 -21.01 -8.83
CA ARG A 25 -13.95 -20.06 -8.16
C ARG A 25 -13.29 -19.42 -6.94
N GLU A 26 -12.48 -20.16 -6.19
CA GLU A 26 -11.67 -19.62 -5.10
C GLU A 26 -10.67 -18.57 -5.60
N MET A 27 -9.93 -18.88 -6.67
CA MET A 27 -9.02 -17.93 -7.34
C MET A 27 -9.74 -16.66 -7.81
N ILE A 28 -10.88 -16.82 -8.48
CA ILE A 28 -11.72 -15.70 -8.95
C ILE A 28 -12.15 -14.83 -7.76
N ARG A 29 -12.59 -15.44 -6.66
CA ARG A 29 -13.03 -14.72 -5.46
C ARG A 29 -11.90 -13.91 -4.83
N ILE A 30 -10.71 -14.50 -4.72
CA ILE A 30 -9.54 -13.81 -4.16
C ILE A 30 -9.10 -12.66 -5.09
N THR A 31 -9.05 -12.91 -6.40
CA THR A 31 -8.67 -11.89 -7.40
C THR A 31 -9.65 -10.73 -7.41
N LYS A 32 -10.96 -11.01 -7.31
CA LYS A 32 -11.99 -9.99 -7.19
C LYS A 32 -11.83 -9.17 -5.91
N ALA A 33 -11.58 -9.81 -4.78
CA ALA A 33 -11.33 -9.09 -3.53
C ALA A 33 -10.10 -8.17 -3.64
N LEU A 34 -9.04 -8.57 -4.33
CA LEU A 34 -7.90 -7.70 -4.61
C LEU A 34 -8.27 -6.51 -5.51
N CYS A 35 -9.13 -6.70 -6.50
CA CYS A 35 -9.65 -5.60 -7.33
C CYS A 35 -10.46 -4.61 -6.48
N ASP A 36 -11.36 -5.12 -5.65
CA ASP A 36 -12.20 -4.30 -4.77
C ASP A 36 -11.33 -3.51 -3.78
N MET A 37 -10.26 -4.12 -3.24
CA MET A 37 -9.29 -3.42 -2.40
C MET A 37 -8.53 -2.34 -3.17
N ALA A 38 -8.12 -2.61 -4.41
CA ALA A 38 -7.46 -1.61 -5.24
C ALA A 38 -8.37 -0.40 -5.52
N ASP A 39 -9.67 -0.62 -5.72
CA ASP A 39 -10.64 0.47 -5.87
C ASP A 39 -10.82 1.27 -4.58
N GLN A 40 -10.86 0.61 -3.43
CA GLN A 40 -10.94 1.26 -2.12
C GLN A 40 -9.67 2.08 -1.81
N GLU A 41 -8.50 1.57 -2.15
CA GLU A 41 -7.24 2.31 -2.04
C GLU A 41 -7.26 3.57 -2.90
N MET A 42 -7.68 3.47 -4.16
CA MET A 42 -7.81 4.63 -5.05
C MET A 42 -8.71 5.70 -4.41
N GLN A 43 -9.86 5.28 -3.90
CA GLN A 43 -10.79 6.19 -3.25
C GLN A 43 -10.20 6.86 -2.00
N ALA A 44 -9.46 6.10 -1.18
CA ALA A 44 -8.78 6.62 0.00
C ALA A 44 -7.67 7.63 -0.37
N LEU A 45 -6.93 7.37 -1.45
CA LEU A 45 -5.91 8.28 -1.98
C LEU A 45 -6.52 9.57 -2.52
N VAL A 46 -7.63 9.47 -3.28
CA VAL A 46 -8.35 10.64 -3.83
C VAL A 46 -8.93 11.51 -2.72
N THR A 47 -9.46 10.89 -1.66
CA THR A 47 -10.03 11.60 -0.50
C THR A 47 -8.98 12.05 0.52
N ASN A 48 -7.69 11.75 0.29
CA ASN A 48 -6.57 12.03 1.19
C ASN A 48 -6.78 11.48 2.61
N ASN A 49 -7.53 10.39 2.75
CA ASN A 49 -7.85 9.81 4.05
C ASN A 49 -6.85 8.69 4.39
N MET A 50 -5.77 9.08 5.08
CA MET A 50 -4.62 8.21 5.32
C MET A 50 -4.88 7.10 6.34
N LEU A 51 -5.84 7.28 7.26
CA LEU A 51 -6.13 6.27 8.29
C LEU A 51 -6.83 5.03 7.70
N PRO A 52 -7.93 5.13 6.93
CA PRO A 52 -8.48 4.01 6.16
C PRO A 52 -7.48 3.44 5.17
N PHE A 53 -6.68 4.28 4.52
CA PHE A 53 -5.64 3.79 3.61
C PHE A 53 -4.64 2.85 4.31
N ALA A 54 -4.18 3.21 5.52
CA ALA A 54 -3.26 2.36 6.29
C ALA A 54 -3.91 1.01 6.68
N PHE A 55 -5.17 1.01 7.11
CA PHE A 55 -5.90 -0.24 7.39
C PHE A 55 -6.05 -1.10 6.14
N LEU A 56 -6.38 -0.50 5.00
CA LEU A 56 -6.47 -1.20 3.71
C LEU A 56 -5.13 -1.84 3.32
N GLN A 57 -3.99 -1.18 3.56
CA GLN A 57 -2.68 -1.78 3.30
C GLN A 57 -2.43 -3.06 4.13
N MET A 58 -2.77 -3.03 5.42
CA MET A 58 -2.60 -4.19 6.30
C MET A 58 -3.47 -5.39 5.88
N GLU A 59 -4.69 -5.13 5.45
CA GLU A 59 -5.59 -6.16 4.94
C GLU A 59 -5.12 -6.69 3.57
N LYS A 60 -4.60 -5.80 2.73
CA LYS A 60 -4.12 -6.13 1.38
C LYS A 60 -2.90 -7.03 1.45
N GLU A 61 -1.98 -6.79 2.38
CA GLU A 61 -0.80 -7.63 2.57
C GLU A 61 -1.19 -9.10 2.81
N LYS A 62 -2.13 -9.35 3.72
CA LYS A 62 -2.64 -10.70 4.00
C LYS A 62 -3.33 -11.33 2.78
N LEU A 63 -4.10 -10.53 2.04
CA LEU A 63 -4.82 -11.01 0.86
C LEU A 63 -3.88 -11.32 -0.30
N VAL A 64 -2.83 -10.51 -0.49
CA VAL A 64 -1.77 -10.71 -1.49
C VAL A 64 -0.95 -11.96 -1.15
N GLU A 65 -0.57 -12.16 0.12
CA GLU A 65 0.11 -13.37 0.55
C GLU A 65 -0.72 -14.62 0.21
N ARG A 66 -2.02 -14.59 0.55
CA ARG A 66 -2.93 -15.67 0.20
C ARG A 66 -3.04 -15.87 -1.31
N TYR A 67 -3.21 -14.80 -2.08
CA TYR A 67 -3.26 -14.87 -3.53
C TYR A 67 -2.00 -15.50 -4.12
N GLN A 68 -0.82 -15.14 -3.63
CA GLN A 68 0.45 -15.67 -4.09
C GLN A 68 0.54 -17.18 -3.85
N LEU A 69 0.19 -17.65 -2.65
CA LEU A 69 0.18 -19.07 -2.31
C LEU A 69 -0.76 -19.87 -3.21
N VAL A 70 -1.95 -19.35 -3.44
CA VAL A 70 -2.99 -19.98 -4.26
C VAL A 70 -2.59 -19.95 -5.75
N ALA A 71 -1.99 -18.86 -6.24
CA ALA A 71 -1.46 -18.76 -7.59
C ALA A 71 -0.29 -19.70 -7.84
N ASP A 72 0.60 -19.88 -6.86
CA ASP A 72 1.71 -20.83 -6.96
C ASP A 72 1.22 -22.28 -6.99
N GLU A 73 0.19 -22.61 -6.22
CA GLU A 73 -0.45 -23.93 -6.29
C GLU A 73 -1.17 -24.13 -7.63
N PHE A 74 -1.87 -23.12 -8.14
CA PHE A 74 -2.52 -23.16 -9.45
C PHE A 74 -1.50 -23.46 -10.56
N ARG A 75 -0.35 -22.79 -10.57
CA ARG A 75 0.74 -23.03 -11.53
C ARG A 75 1.30 -24.46 -11.44
N LYS A 76 1.45 -25.00 -10.23
CA LYS A 76 1.94 -26.38 -10.02
C LYS A 76 0.95 -27.43 -10.53
N ARG A 77 -0.34 -27.10 -10.54
CA ARG A 77 -1.44 -28.00 -10.88
C ARG A 77 -2.11 -27.65 -12.22
N LEU A 78 -1.40 -26.96 -13.12
CA LEU A 78 -1.98 -26.39 -14.35
C LEU A 78 -2.71 -27.44 -15.22
N GLU A 79 -2.21 -28.68 -15.24
CA GLU A 79 -2.83 -29.79 -15.97
C GLU A 79 -4.24 -30.13 -15.44
N ASP A 80 -4.47 -30.03 -14.12
CA ASP A 80 -5.78 -30.27 -13.49
C ASP A 80 -6.85 -29.26 -13.95
N PHE A 81 -6.42 -28.10 -14.46
CA PHE A 81 -7.28 -27.00 -14.88
C PHE A 81 -7.52 -26.96 -16.39
N ARG A 82 -6.82 -27.77 -17.19
CA ARG A 82 -7.01 -27.79 -18.66
C ARG A 82 -8.40 -28.23 -19.09
N SER A 83 -9.03 -29.10 -18.31
CA SER A 83 -10.40 -29.56 -18.54
C SER A 83 -11.45 -28.75 -17.78
N SER A 84 -11.06 -27.64 -17.15
CA SER A 84 -12.01 -26.77 -16.44
C SER A 84 -12.82 -25.92 -17.41
N ASP A 85 -13.91 -25.36 -16.90
CA ASP A 85 -14.83 -24.50 -17.65
C ASP A 85 -14.08 -23.28 -18.26
N PRO A 86 -14.03 -23.15 -19.61
CA PRO A 86 -13.39 -22.03 -20.28
C PRO A 86 -13.94 -20.67 -19.85
N ALA A 87 -15.22 -20.59 -19.45
CA ALA A 87 -15.82 -19.35 -18.97
C ALA A 87 -15.18 -18.88 -17.65
N LEU A 88 -14.85 -19.80 -16.74
CA LEU A 88 -14.19 -19.48 -15.48
C LEU A 88 -12.73 -19.03 -15.72
N ILE A 89 -12.03 -19.66 -16.66
CA ILE A 89 -10.68 -19.26 -17.05
C ILE A 89 -10.71 -17.84 -17.63
N GLY A 90 -11.59 -17.57 -18.59
CA GLY A 90 -11.72 -16.23 -19.19
C GLY A 90 -12.12 -15.15 -18.16
N GLN A 91 -12.97 -15.50 -17.19
CA GLN A 91 -13.30 -14.58 -16.09
C GLN A 91 -12.08 -14.28 -15.21
N LEU A 92 -11.29 -15.30 -14.88
CA LEU A 92 -10.07 -15.14 -14.08
C LEU A 92 -9.04 -14.28 -14.81
N GLU A 93 -8.82 -14.51 -16.10
CA GLU A 93 -7.90 -13.71 -16.93
C GLU A 93 -8.33 -12.23 -16.98
N LYS A 94 -9.64 -11.98 -17.18
CA LYS A 94 -10.17 -10.61 -17.16
C LYS A 94 -9.90 -9.93 -15.83
N LEU A 95 -10.21 -10.60 -14.71
CA LEU A 95 -9.96 -10.05 -13.38
C LEU A 95 -8.47 -9.80 -13.10
N GLN A 96 -7.58 -10.65 -13.60
CA GLN A 96 -6.14 -10.45 -13.46
C GLN A 96 -5.64 -9.24 -14.25
N ASN A 97 -6.19 -9.00 -15.45
CA ASN A 97 -5.91 -7.80 -16.23
C ASN A 97 -6.45 -6.55 -15.53
N ASP A 98 -7.70 -6.58 -15.07
CA ASP A 98 -8.33 -5.48 -14.33
C ASP A 98 -7.51 -5.14 -13.06
N LEU A 99 -7.07 -6.16 -12.31
CA LEU A 99 -6.22 -5.98 -11.13
C LEU A 99 -4.88 -5.31 -11.47
N LYS A 100 -4.25 -5.72 -12.57
CA LYS A 100 -2.99 -5.13 -13.05
C LYS A 100 -3.17 -3.65 -13.37
N GLU A 101 -4.20 -3.29 -14.13
CA GLU A 101 -4.48 -1.91 -14.51
C GLU A 101 -4.75 -1.03 -13.28
N LYS A 102 -5.60 -1.50 -12.36
CA LYS A 102 -5.91 -0.79 -11.11
C LYS A 102 -4.66 -0.59 -10.24
N SER A 103 -3.83 -1.63 -10.12
CA SER A 103 -2.57 -1.55 -9.34
C SER A 103 -1.59 -0.54 -9.94
N VAL A 104 -1.45 -0.50 -11.27
CA VAL A 104 -0.61 0.48 -11.96
C VAL A 104 -1.14 1.90 -11.73
N ALA A 105 -2.45 2.10 -11.83
CA ALA A 105 -3.09 3.39 -11.58
C ALA A 105 -2.87 3.87 -10.14
N ASN A 106 -3.04 2.99 -9.14
CA ASN A 106 -2.82 3.31 -7.72
C ASN A 106 -1.36 3.74 -7.48
N ASN A 107 -0.40 2.99 -8.01
CA ASN A 107 1.01 3.33 -7.86
C ASN A 107 1.36 4.69 -8.48
N ALA A 108 0.81 4.97 -9.67
CA ALA A 108 1.00 6.27 -10.31
C ALA A 108 0.43 7.42 -9.47
N MET A 109 -0.73 7.23 -8.82
CA MET A 109 -1.34 8.22 -7.93
C MET A 109 -0.49 8.45 -6.67
N VAL A 110 0.02 7.39 -6.05
CA VAL A 110 0.94 7.49 -4.90
C VAL A 110 2.20 8.27 -5.28
N ASP A 111 2.79 7.99 -6.44
CA ASP A 111 3.95 8.72 -6.94
C ASP A 111 3.66 10.21 -7.17
N GLN A 112 2.47 10.54 -7.70
CA GLN A 112 2.04 11.93 -7.86
C GLN A 112 1.88 12.65 -6.51
N ILE A 113 1.24 12.02 -5.53
CA ILE A 113 1.09 12.55 -4.17
C ILE A 113 2.48 12.81 -3.56
N ARG A 114 3.40 11.84 -3.68
CA ARG A 114 4.78 11.98 -3.19
C ARG A 114 5.49 13.18 -3.81
N ARG A 115 5.42 13.35 -5.14
CA ARG A 115 6.04 14.48 -5.85
C ARG A 115 5.48 15.83 -5.39
N ARG A 116 4.16 15.92 -5.20
CA ARG A 116 3.51 17.14 -4.69
C ARG A 116 3.97 17.49 -3.27
N SER A 117 4.03 16.50 -2.38
CA SER A 117 4.50 16.69 -1.01
C SER A 117 5.97 17.13 -0.94
N LEU A 118 6.82 16.59 -1.82
CA LEU A 118 8.22 17.02 -1.93
C LEU A 118 8.33 18.48 -2.37
N SER A 119 7.61 18.88 -3.43
CA SER A 119 7.59 20.28 -3.91
C SER A 119 7.13 21.25 -2.82
N SER A 120 6.02 20.92 -2.16
CA SER A 120 5.46 21.76 -1.09
C SER A 120 6.43 21.92 0.10
N THR A 121 7.19 20.87 0.43
CA THR A 121 8.21 20.93 1.48
C THR A 121 9.38 21.83 1.05
N MET A 122 9.84 21.70 -0.19
CA MET A 122 10.91 22.54 -0.75
C MET A 122 10.50 24.02 -0.78
N GLU A 123 9.29 24.31 -1.24
CA GLU A 123 8.72 25.67 -1.25
C GLU A 123 8.65 26.25 0.16
N SER A 124 8.17 25.47 1.14
CA SER A 124 8.09 25.91 2.53
C SER A 124 9.47 26.20 3.13
N LEU A 125 10.49 25.38 2.82
CA LEU A 125 11.87 25.62 3.25
C LEU A 125 12.45 26.89 2.62
N PHE A 126 12.18 27.12 1.35
CA PHE A 126 12.62 28.32 0.64
C PHE A 126 11.99 29.59 1.24
N VAL A 127 10.68 29.58 1.47
CA VAL A 127 9.97 30.70 2.12
C VAL A 127 10.50 30.94 3.54
N ALA A 128 10.72 29.88 4.33
CA ALA A 128 11.29 30.01 5.67
C ALA A 128 12.70 30.61 5.64
N GLN A 129 13.53 30.27 4.65
CA GLN A 129 14.85 30.87 4.45
C GLN A 129 14.76 32.36 4.07
N GLU A 130 13.88 32.72 3.13
CA GLU A 130 13.66 34.12 2.76
C GLU A 130 13.17 34.97 3.93
N LEU A 131 12.26 34.43 4.75
CA LEU A 131 11.78 35.10 5.96
C LEU A 131 12.89 35.24 6.99
N GLY A 132 13.71 34.21 7.20
CA GLY A 132 14.85 34.23 8.11
C GLY A 132 15.93 35.25 7.72
N GLN A 133 16.13 35.48 6.42
CA GLN A 133 17.06 36.51 5.92
C GLN A 133 16.54 37.94 6.08
N ARG A 134 15.23 38.14 6.20
CA ARG A 134 14.60 39.47 6.36
C ARG A 134 14.50 39.94 7.80
N VAL A 135 14.83 39.11 8.78
CA VAL A 135 14.87 39.51 10.20
C VAL A 135 16.26 40.10 10.49
N GLU A 136 16.44 41.38 10.18
CA GLU A 136 17.47 42.18 10.84
C GLU A 136 17.03 42.37 12.30
N TRP A 137 17.78 41.78 13.23
CA TRP A 137 17.57 42.03 14.65
C TRP A 137 17.86 43.51 14.91
N PRO A 138 16.95 44.27 15.54
CA PRO A 138 17.24 45.64 15.92
C PRO A 138 18.46 45.63 16.84
N GLN A 139 19.57 46.23 16.39
CA GLN A 139 20.71 46.48 17.24
C GLN A 139 20.20 47.27 18.44
N LYS A 140 20.35 46.70 19.64
CA LYS A 140 20.14 47.44 20.89
C LYS A 140 21.03 48.68 20.84
N GLU A 141 20.41 49.84 20.66
CA GLU A 141 21.02 51.13 21.00
C GLU A 141 21.31 51.09 22.51
N SER A 142 22.56 50.82 22.86
CA SER A 142 23.10 51.07 24.18
C SER A 142 23.44 52.55 24.28
N ASP A 143 22.42 53.39 24.43
CA ASP A 143 22.60 54.80 24.76
C ASP A 143 22.96 54.92 26.25
N HIS A 144 24.25 55.13 26.49
CA HIS A 144 24.78 55.60 27.75
C HIS A 144 24.20 57.00 28.05
N ALA A 145 23.18 57.06 28.89
CA ALA A 145 22.68 58.32 29.43
C ALA A 145 23.74 58.97 30.34
N HIS A 146 24.43 59.97 29.81
CA HIS A 146 25.30 60.88 30.55
C HIS A 146 24.46 61.71 31.53
N VAL A 147 24.60 61.44 32.83
CA VAL A 147 24.01 62.24 33.91
C VAL A 147 24.79 63.56 34.00
N ASN A 148 24.19 64.65 33.52
CA ASN A 148 24.68 66.00 33.81
C ASN A 148 24.09 66.48 35.14
N GLY A 149 24.94 66.55 36.16
CA GLY A 149 24.71 67.38 37.33
C GLY A 149 25.03 68.83 37.02
N THR A 150 24.11 69.74 37.32
CA THR A 150 24.39 71.16 37.46
C THR A 150 23.72 71.64 38.73
N GLY A 151 24.55 71.93 39.73
CA GLY A 151 24.18 72.74 40.88
C GLY A 151 24.15 74.23 40.53
N GLY A 152 23.45 74.99 41.36
CA GLY A 152 23.27 76.44 41.29
C GLY A 152 22.05 76.85 42.08
#